data_AF-A0A1I7ZFA1-F1
#
_entry.id   AF-A0A1I7ZFA1-F1
#
_cell.length_a   1.000
_cell.length_b   1.000
_cell.length_c   1.000
_cell.angle_alpha   90.00
_cell.angle_beta   90.00
_cell.angle_gamma   90.00
#
_symmetry.space_group_name_H-M   'P 1'
#
loop_
_entity.id
_entity.type
_entity.pdbx_description
1 polymer ?
#
loop_
_entity_poly.entity_id
_entity_poly.type
_entity_poly.pdbx_seq_one_letter_code
_entity_poly.pdbx_strand_id
1 'polypeptide(L)'
;MQVWQIKEIRGNRGIVFSEGPGWQEQRRFSLQVLRNFGVGRNLMQERILEELQYRFSDLELELKETPGGKKVMNLAPMLDLLVGSIINLMVAGYRYDKTNEEEFFHLKHQLDLQLAEGVGSCRRLH
;
A
#
# COMPACT_ATOMS: atom_id res chain seq x y z
N MET A 1 -9.29 23.05 -8.93
CA MET A 1 -10.67 22.99 -8.40
C MET A 1 -11.20 21.55 -8.48
N GLN A 2 -10.49 20.55 -7.90
CA GLN A 2 -10.77 19.11 -8.12
C GLN A 2 -10.65 18.23 -6.87
N VAL A 3 -10.12 18.76 -5.76
CA VAL A 3 -10.18 18.10 -4.44
C VAL A 3 -11.64 17.96 -3.96
N TRP A 4 -12.51 18.88 -4.37
CA TRP A 4 -13.92 18.93 -3.97
C TRP A 4 -14.72 17.70 -4.39
N GLN A 5 -14.45 17.11 -5.56
CA GLN A 5 -15.19 15.94 -6.04
C GLN A 5 -14.89 14.67 -5.22
N ILE A 6 -13.62 14.45 -4.87
CA ILE A 6 -13.21 13.35 -3.98
C ILE A 6 -13.76 13.60 -2.56
N LYS A 7 -13.75 14.86 -2.11
CA LYS A 7 -14.32 15.28 -0.83
C LYS A 7 -15.83 14.99 -0.76
N GLU A 8 -16.55 15.17 -1.85
CA GLU A 8 -18.00 14.91 -1.94
C GLU A 8 -18.30 13.41 -1.91
N ILE A 9 -17.58 12.60 -2.71
CA ILE A 9 -17.71 11.13 -2.74
C ILE A 9 -17.42 10.52 -1.36
N ARG A 10 -16.41 11.06 -0.65
CA ARG A 10 -16.01 10.57 0.68
C ARG A 10 -16.69 11.29 1.84
N GLY A 11 -17.59 12.23 1.57
CA GLY A 11 -18.32 13.01 2.57
C GLY A 11 -17.42 13.72 3.59
N ASN A 12 -16.30 14.30 3.14
CA ASN A 12 -15.28 14.94 3.98
C ASN A 12 -14.70 14.05 5.10
N ARG A 13 -14.43 12.77 4.81
CA ARG A 13 -13.83 11.81 5.76
C ARG A 13 -12.44 11.33 5.32
N GLY A 14 -11.67 10.83 6.29
CA GLY A 14 -10.31 10.35 6.08
C GLY A 14 -9.27 11.46 6.23
N ILE A 15 -7.99 11.19 5.97
CA ILE A 15 -6.90 12.14 6.30
C ILE A 15 -6.37 12.87 5.07
N VAL A 16 -6.50 12.25 3.88
CA VAL A 16 -5.86 12.74 2.66
C VAL A 16 -6.65 13.88 2.00
N PHE A 17 -7.99 13.78 1.99
CA PHE A 17 -8.86 14.68 1.23
C PHE A 17 -9.90 15.42 2.10
N SER A 18 -9.86 15.25 3.43
CA SER A 18 -10.77 15.95 4.34
C SER A 18 -10.16 17.23 4.89
N GLU A 19 -11.02 18.12 5.37
CA GLU A 19 -10.64 19.41 5.92
C GLU A 19 -11.47 19.76 7.17
N GLY A 20 -10.97 20.72 7.95
CA GLY A 20 -11.64 21.24 9.14
C GLY A 20 -11.24 20.52 10.44
N PRO A 21 -11.97 20.76 11.54
CA PRO A 21 -11.63 20.20 12.86
C PRO A 21 -11.58 18.66 12.89
N GLY A 22 -12.47 17.99 12.15
CA GLY A 22 -12.49 16.53 12.04
C GLY A 22 -11.23 15.95 11.40
N TRP A 23 -10.69 16.61 10.36
CA TRP A 23 -9.42 16.24 9.75
C TRP A 23 -8.25 16.33 10.74
N GLN A 24 -8.21 17.42 11.51
CA GLN A 24 -7.14 17.63 12.50
C GLN A 24 -7.15 16.52 13.55
N GLU A 25 -8.33 16.11 14.01
CA GLU A 25 -8.47 15.06 14.99
C GLU A 25 -8.09 13.68 14.44
N GLN A 26 -8.57 13.34 13.24
CA GLN A 26 -8.19 12.09 12.57
C GLN A 26 -6.68 12.02 12.30
N ARG A 27 -6.07 13.13 11.88
CA ARG A 27 -4.62 13.21 11.65
C ARG A 27 -3.83 12.97 12.95
N ARG A 28 -4.21 13.63 14.05
CA ARG A 28 -3.55 13.42 15.37
C ARG A 28 -3.68 11.97 15.83
N PHE A 29 -4.90 11.44 15.80
CA PHE A 29 -5.19 10.07 16.19
C PHE A 29 -4.37 9.06 15.37
N SER A 30 -4.38 9.17 14.04
CA SER A 30 -3.66 8.22 13.19
C SER A 30 -2.15 8.30 13.32
N LEU A 31 -1.56 9.49 13.49
CA LEU A 31 -0.13 9.62 13.76
C LEU A 31 0.25 8.95 15.10
N GLN A 32 -0.59 9.08 16.12
CA GLN A 32 -0.38 8.41 17.40
C GLN A 32 -0.46 6.89 17.25
N VAL A 33 -1.46 6.38 16.54
CA VAL A 33 -1.61 4.93 16.26
C VAL A 33 -0.41 4.39 15.48
N LEU A 34 0.02 5.08 14.41
CA LEU A 34 1.19 4.68 13.63
C LEU A 34 2.46 4.62 14.48
N ARG A 35 2.67 5.61 15.35
CA ARG A 35 3.81 5.60 16.30
C ARG A 35 3.73 4.44 17.29
N ASN A 36 2.52 4.07 17.72
CA ASN A 36 2.30 2.93 18.61
C ASN A 36 2.56 1.59 17.90
N PHE A 37 2.27 1.49 16.60
CA PHE A 37 2.64 0.34 15.77
C PHE A 37 4.13 0.28 15.38
N GLY A 38 4.94 1.23 15.87
CA GLY A 38 6.38 1.19 15.71
C GLY A 38 6.91 1.99 14.52
N VAL A 39 6.08 2.77 13.84
CA VAL A 39 6.54 3.73 12.83
C VAL A 39 7.50 4.72 13.50
N GLY A 40 8.70 4.87 12.93
CA GLY A 40 9.77 5.69 13.47
C GLY A 40 10.53 5.07 14.66
N ARG A 41 10.35 3.76 14.92
CA ARG A 41 11.11 2.97 15.88
C ARG A 41 11.81 1.80 15.18
N ASN A 42 12.71 1.11 15.89
CA ASN A 42 13.41 -0.08 15.40
C ASN A 42 12.44 -1.19 14.95
N LEU A 43 11.27 -1.31 15.59
CA LEU A 43 10.25 -2.30 15.23
C LEU A 43 9.83 -2.21 13.75
N MET A 44 9.69 -1.00 13.19
CA MET A 44 9.37 -0.87 11.76
C MET A 44 10.47 -1.41 10.86
N GLN A 45 11.74 -1.16 11.21
CA GLN A 45 12.87 -1.69 10.46
C GLN A 45 12.89 -3.22 10.51
N GLU A 46 12.65 -3.81 11.68
CA GLU A 46 12.55 -5.26 11.85
C GLU A 46 11.45 -5.85 10.95
N ARG A 47 10.25 -5.24 10.93
CA ARG A 47 9.15 -5.66 10.04
C ARG A 47 9.50 -5.58 8.55
N ILE A 48 10.18 -4.51 8.14
CA ILE A 48 10.64 -4.34 6.75
C ILE A 48 11.64 -5.44 6.39
N LEU A 49 12.60 -5.73 7.28
CA LEU A 49 13.62 -6.75 7.03
C LEU A 49 13.02 -8.16 7.02
N GLU A 50 12.10 -8.47 7.94
CA GLU A 50 11.36 -9.73 7.96
C GLU A 50 10.60 -9.97 6.64
N GLU A 51 9.89 -8.95 6.14
CA GLU A 51 9.14 -9.07 4.89
C GLU A 51 10.05 -9.18 3.66
N LEU A 52 11.17 -8.44 3.64
CA LEU A 52 12.17 -8.58 2.58
C LEU A 52 12.76 -9.99 2.56
N GLN A 53 13.15 -10.53 3.71
CA GLN A 53 13.69 -11.88 3.81
C GLN A 53 12.69 -12.92 3.31
N TYR A 54 11.43 -12.82 3.74
CA TYR A 54 10.35 -13.69 3.29
C TYR A 54 10.19 -13.66 1.75
N ARG A 55 10.17 -12.47 1.15
CA ARG A 55 9.99 -12.36 -0.31
C ARG A 55 11.21 -12.81 -1.09
N PHE A 56 12.42 -12.53 -0.59
CA PHE A 56 13.64 -12.98 -1.25
C PHE A 56 13.83 -14.50 -1.15
N SER A 57 13.39 -15.14 -0.06
CA SER A 57 13.42 -16.61 0.01
C SER A 57 12.54 -17.26 -1.06
N ASP A 58 11.35 -16.69 -1.31
CA ASP A 58 10.47 -17.18 -2.38
C ASP A 58 11.11 -17.01 -3.76
N LEU A 59 11.74 -15.84 -4.01
CA LEU A 59 12.46 -15.59 -5.26
C LEU A 59 13.65 -16.54 -5.45
N GLU A 60 14.38 -16.86 -4.38
CA GLU A 60 15.50 -17.79 -4.44
C GLU A 60 15.05 -19.20 -4.81
N LEU A 61 13.93 -19.67 -4.25
CA LEU A 61 13.33 -20.96 -4.61
C LEU A 61 12.94 -20.99 -6.09
N GLU A 62 12.26 -19.94 -6.56
CA GLU A 62 11.85 -19.84 -7.97
C GLU A 62 13.05 -19.79 -8.93
N LEU A 63 14.17 -19.17 -8.53
CA LEU A 63 15.40 -19.15 -9.32
C LEU A 63 16.04 -20.53 -9.43
N LYS A 64 16.04 -21.32 -8.35
CA LYS A 64 16.57 -22.70 -8.33
C LYS A 64 15.78 -23.63 -9.25
N GLU A 65 14.47 -23.41 -9.37
CA GLU A 65 13.60 -24.17 -10.25
C GLU A 65 13.67 -23.72 -11.72
N THR A 66 14.24 -22.55 -12.00
CA THR A 66 14.31 -21.98 -13.36
C THR A 66 15.47 -22.60 -14.16
N PRO A 67 15.21 -23.25 -15.31
CA PRO A 67 16.27 -23.78 -16.18
C PRO A 67 17.20 -22.67 -16.67
N GLY A 68 18.50 -22.80 -16.41
CA GLY A 68 19.51 -21.81 -16.78
C GLY A 68 19.71 -20.68 -15.77
N GLY A 69 19.02 -20.69 -14.63
CA GLY A 69 19.28 -19.81 -13.48
C GLY A 69 19.03 -18.31 -13.73
N LYS A 70 18.32 -17.96 -14.80
CA LYS A 70 18.00 -16.57 -15.16
C LYS A 70 16.49 -16.38 -15.22
N LYS A 71 15.97 -15.58 -14.29
CA LYS A 71 14.57 -15.13 -14.30
C LYS A 71 14.52 -13.64 -14.63
N VAL A 72 13.81 -13.31 -15.71
CA VAL A 72 13.43 -11.92 -15.99
C VAL A 72 12.13 -11.67 -15.23
N MET A 73 12.14 -10.69 -14.34
CA MET A 73 10.97 -10.31 -13.56
C MET A 73 10.73 -8.80 -13.62
N ASN A 74 9.47 -8.41 -13.59
CA ASN A 74 9.11 -7.02 -13.33
C ASN A 74 9.19 -6.76 -11.83
N LEU A 75 10.00 -5.77 -11.44
CA LEU A 75 10.21 -5.42 -10.04
C LEU A 75 9.00 -4.70 -9.42
N ALA A 76 8.21 -3.97 -10.22
CA ALA A 76 7.13 -3.13 -9.68
C ALA A 76 6.05 -3.94 -8.91
N PRO A 77 5.47 -5.03 -9.46
CA PRO A 77 4.48 -5.83 -8.72
C PRO A 77 5.04 -6.47 -7.44
N MET A 78 6.33 -6.85 -7.46
CA MET A 78 6.99 -7.42 -6.29
C MET A 78 7.13 -6.39 -5.17
N LEU A 79 7.56 -5.16 -5.50
CA LEU A 79 7.65 -4.06 -4.54
C LEU A 79 6.26 -3.62 -4.05
N ASP A 80 5.25 -3.60 -4.91
CA ASP A 80 3.88 -3.29 -4.53
C ASP A 80 3.36 -4.26 -3.47
N LEU A 81 3.50 -5.57 -3.72
CA LEU A 81 3.12 -6.60 -2.75
C LEU A 81 3.94 -6.51 -1.45
N LEU A 82 5.22 -6.15 -1.52
CA LEU A 82 6.08 -6.01 -0.34
C LEU A 82 5.59 -4.86 0.55
N VAL A 83 5.40 -3.68 -0.05
CA VAL A 83 4.90 -2.49 0.66
C VAL A 83 3.49 -2.73 1.19
N GLY A 84 2.63 -3.34 0.38
CA GLY A 84 1.27 -3.72 0.77
C GLY A 84 1.26 -4.65 1.99
N SER A 85 2.12 -5.66 2.00
CA SER A 85 2.24 -6.60 3.13
C SER A 85 2.76 -5.94 4.39
N ILE A 86 3.75 -5.05 4.31
CA ILE A 86 4.24 -4.29 5.47
C ILE A 86 3.11 -3.44 6.09
N ILE A 87 2.37 -2.71 5.25
CA ILE A 87 1.24 -1.88 5.71
C ILE A 87 0.16 -2.74 6.34
N ASN A 88 -0.20 -3.85 5.69
CA ASN A 88 -1.27 -4.71 6.15
C ASN A 88 -0.90 -5.48 7.42
N LEU A 89 0.36 -5.85 7.57
CA LEU A 89 0.89 -6.44 8.80
C LEU A 89 0.79 -5.46 9.97
N MET A 90 1.04 -4.16 9.72
CA MET A 90 0.91 -3.13 10.76
C MET A 90 -0.55 -2.86 11.16
N VAL A 91 -1.47 -2.84 10.19
CA VAL A 91 -2.86 -2.38 10.43
C VAL A 91 -3.82 -3.54 10.72
N ALA A 92 -3.69 -4.66 10.00
CA ALA A 92 -4.59 -5.81 10.05
C ALA A 92 -3.94 -7.07 10.64
N GLY A 93 -2.62 -7.07 10.84
CA GLY A 93 -1.90 -8.17 11.48
C GLY A 93 -1.62 -9.36 10.56
N TYR A 94 -1.80 -9.23 9.24
CA TYR A 94 -1.47 -10.28 8.27
C TYR A 94 -0.76 -9.71 7.02
N ARG A 95 0.01 -10.57 6.35
CA ARG A 95 0.74 -10.26 5.11
C ARG A 95 0.06 -10.90 3.90
N TYR A 96 0.43 -10.45 2.70
CA TYR A 96 0.03 -11.11 1.47
C TYR A 96 1.05 -12.18 1.08
N ASP A 97 0.56 -13.38 0.81
CA ASP A 97 1.30 -14.54 0.33
C ASP A 97 0.68 -15.03 -0.99
N LYS A 98 1.20 -16.14 -1.51
CA LYS A 98 0.73 -16.72 -2.78
C LYS A 98 -0.74 -17.14 -2.78
N THR A 99 -1.38 -17.27 -1.60
CA THR A 99 -2.79 -17.67 -1.48
C THR A 99 -3.75 -16.49 -1.56
N ASN A 100 -3.30 -15.27 -1.24
CA ASN A 100 -4.13 -14.07 -1.18
C ASN A 100 -3.54 -12.85 -1.93
N GLU A 101 -2.44 -13.01 -2.67
CA GLU A 101 -1.84 -11.92 -3.47
C GLU A 101 -2.80 -11.36 -4.53
N GLU A 102 -3.72 -12.18 -5.05
CA GLU A 102 -4.74 -11.73 -6.00
C GLU A 102 -5.68 -10.68 -5.39
N GLU A 103 -6.01 -10.83 -4.09
CA GLU A 103 -6.81 -9.86 -3.36
C GLU A 103 -6.10 -8.50 -3.30
N PHE A 104 -4.79 -8.51 -3.02
CA PHE A 104 -3.99 -7.29 -3.01
C PHE A 104 -4.03 -6.58 -4.38
N PHE A 105 -3.82 -7.31 -5.47
CA PHE A 105 -3.82 -6.69 -6.80
C PHE A 105 -5.21 -6.20 -7.21
N HIS A 106 -6.27 -6.90 -6.80
CA HIS A 106 -7.63 -6.43 -7.01
C HIS A 106 -7.90 -5.11 -6.28
N LEU A 107 -7.53 -5.03 -5.00
CA LEU A 107 -7.67 -3.82 -4.18
C LEU A 107 -6.82 -2.67 -4.72
N LYS A 108 -5.56 -2.95 -5.10
CA LYS A 108 -4.66 -1.97 -5.71
C LYS A 108 -5.25 -1.42 -7.01
N HIS A 109 -5.75 -2.29 -7.88
CA HIS A 109 -6.36 -1.88 -9.14
C HIS A 109 -7.58 -0.98 -8.92
N GLN A 110 -8.47 -1.34 -7.98
CA GLN A 110 -9.62 -0.52 -7.62
C GLN A 110 -9.19 0.84 -7.05
N LEU A 111 -8.16 0.87 -6.19
CA LEU A 111 -7.62 2.10 -5.65
C LEU A 111 -7.02 2.99 -6.75
N ASP A 112 -6.24 2.40 -7.66
CA ASP A 112 -5.65 3.09 -8.80
C ASP A 112 -6.73 3.67 -9.71
N LEU A 113 -7.83 2.94 -9.94
CA LEU A 113 -8.98 3.46 -10.68
C LEU A 113 -9.64 4.64 -9.95
N GLN A 114 -9.90 4.54 -8.65
CA GLN A 114 -10.50 5.64 -7.89
C GLN A 114 -9.62 6.89 -7.89
N LEU A 115 -8.30 6.71 -7.77
CA LEU A 115 -7.33 7.80 -7.86
C LEU A 115 -7.23 8.34 -9.29
N ALA A 116 -7.23 7.47 -10.30
CA ALA A 116 -7.14 7.85 -11.71
C ALA A 116 -8.44 8.45 -12.26
N GLU A 117 -9.61 8.13 -11.72
CA GLU A 117 -10.86 8.83 -12.04
C GLU A 117 -10.86 10.21 -11.39
N GLY A 118 -10.40 10.30 -10.14
CA GLY A 118 -10.17 11.57 -9.44
C GLY A 118 -9.15 12.47 -10.14
N VAL A 119 -8.14 11.90 -10.80
CA VAL A 119 -7.05 12.63 -11.50
C VAL A 119 -7.26 12.73 -13.01
N GLY A 120 -7.97 11.79 -13.63
CA GLY A 120 -8.15 11.63 -15.09
C GLY A 120 -9.27 12.50 -15.65
N SER A 121 -10.23 12.92 -14.82
CA SER A 121 -11.11 14.05 -15.16
C SER A 121 -10.30 15.35 -15.40
N CYS A 122 -9.07 15.44 -14.88
CA CYS A 122 -8.17 16.58 -15.10
C CYS A 122 -7.49 16.61 -16.48
N ARG A 123 -7.44 15.51 -17.25
CA ARG A 123 -6.73 15.49 -18.55
C ARG A 123 -7.63 15.64 -19.78
N ARG A 124 -8.95 15.58 -19.63
CA ARG A 124 -9.90 15.67 -20.77
C ARG A 124 -10.43 17.08 -21.05
N LEU A 125 -9.86 18.10 -20.40
CA LEU A 125 -10.24 19.51 -20.52
C LEU A 125 -9.12 20.39 -21.13
N HIS A 126 -8.27 19.79 -21.97
CA HIS A 126 -7.37 20.52 -22.86
C HIS A 126 -7.53 20.04 -24.28
#